data_AF-H6NIT9-F1
#
_entry.id   AF-H6NIT9-F1
#
_cell.length_a   1.000
_cell.length_b   1.000
_cell.length_c   1.000
_cell.angle_alpha   90.00
_cell.angle_beta   90.00
_cell.angle_gamma   90.00
#
_symmetry.space_group_name_H-M   'P 1'
#
loop_
_entity.id
_entity.type
_entity.pdbx_description
1 polymer ?
#
loop_
_entity_poly.entity_id
_entity_poly.type
_entity_poly.pdbx_seq_one_letter_code
_entity_poly.pdbx_strand_id
1 'polypeptide(L)' 'MNSSQGLSDKIKGAVSKVKGEVKDQIGNAKNDASLQAEGKMDKLKGEVQQGIGKLKE' A
#
# COMPACT_ATOMS: atom_id res chain seq x y z
N MET A 1 0.90 24.65 -33.10
CA MET A 1 0.76 24.15 -31.71
C MET A 1 1.17 22.68 -31.70
N ASN A 2 2.09 22.36 -30.80
CA ASN A 2 3.00 21.22 -30.74
C ASN A 2 2.34 19.82 -30.92
N SER A 3 2.63 19.15 -32.03
CA SER A 3 2.19 17.77 -32.33
C SER A 3 2.74 16.72 -31.36
N SER A 4 3.75 17.08 -30.55
CA SER A 4 4.30 16.23 -29.49
C SER A 4 3.52 16.33 -28.17
N GLN A 5 2.64 17.32 -27.98
CA GLN A 5 1.82 17.44 -26.77
C GLN A 5 0.62 16.48 -26.78
N GLY A 6 -0.09 16.32 -27.90
CA GLY A 6 -1.26 15.44 -27.96
C GLY A 6 -0.95 13.94 -27.77
N LEU A 7 0.19 13.45 -28.26
CA LEU A 7 0.62 12.07 -28.04
C LEU A 7 1.17 11.87 -26.62
N SER A 8 1.95 12.82 -26.12
CA SER A 8 2.44 12.81 -24.74
C SER A 8 1.30 12.81 -23.72
N ASP A 9 0.25 13.60 -23.96
CA ASP A 9 -0.91 13.69 -23.07
C ASP A 9 -1.76 12.42 -23.12
N LYS A 10 -1.89 11.78 -24.29
CA LYS A 10 -2.55 10.47 -24.42
C LYS A 10 -1.78 9.35 -23.72
N ILE A 11 -0.45 9.33 -23.85
CA ILE A 11 0.42 8.35 -23.16
C ILE A 11 0.37 8.59 -21.65
N LYS A 12 0.45 9.84 -21.20
CA LYS A 12 0.32 10.20 -19.78
C LYS A 12 -1.06 9.80 -19.23
N GLY A 13 -2.13 9.99 -20.00
CA GLY A 13 -3.48 9.56 -19.64
C GLY A 13 -3.60 8.04 -19.52
N ALA A 14 -3.04 7.28 -20.46
CA ALA A 14 -3.06 5.82 -20.44
C ALA A 14 -2.25 5.24 -19.26
N VAL A 15 -1.03 5.75 -19.03
CA VAL A 15 -0.19 5.36 -17.88
C VAL A 15 -0.87 5.70 -16.56
N SER A 16 -1.57 6.83 -16.48
CA SER A 16 -2.30 7.23 -15.27
C SER A 16 -3.51 6.33 -15.00
N LYS A 17 -4.23 5.89 -16.05
CA LYS A 17 -5.33 4.92 -15.90
C LYS A 17 -4.84 3.56 -15.44
N VAL A 18 -3.81 3.01 -16.09
CA VAL A 18 -3.23 1.71 -15.72
C VAL A 18 -2.68 1.75 -14.29
N LYS A 19 -1.97 2.83 -13.92
CA LYS A 19 -1.50 3.03 -12.55
C LYS A 19 -2.67 3.17 -11.55
N GLY A 20 -3.75 3.84 -11.96
CA GLY A 20 -4.98 3.96 -11.19
C GLY A 20 -5.62 2.60 -10.93
N GLU A 21 -5.86 1.80 -11.98
CA GLU A 21 -6.46 0.46 -11.88
C GLU A 21 -5.60 -0.51 -11.07
N VAL A 22 -4.27 -0.45 -11.20
CA VAL A 22 -3.35 -1.26 -10.37
C VAL A 22 -3.39 -0.82 -8.91
N LYS A 23 -3.42 0.49 -8.65
CA LYS A 23 -3.52 1.02 -7.28
C LYS A 23 -4.89 0.75 -6.66
N ASP A 24 -5.95 0.69 -7.46
CA ASP A 24 -7.30 0.33 -7.03
C ASP A 24 -7.41 -1.17 -6.76
N GLN A 25 -6.81 -2.02 -7.60
CA GLN A 25 -6.71 -3.45 -7.36
C GLN A 25 -5.86 -3.78 -6.13
N ILE A 26 -4.71 -3.13 -5.93
CA ILE A 26 -3.89 -3.29 -4.72
C ILE A 26 -4.58 -2.67 -3.50
N GLY A 27 -5.29 -1.55 -3.68
CA GLY A 27 -6.03 -0.87 -2.61
C GLY A 27 -7.22 -1.70 -2.12
N ASN A 28 -7.99 -2.28 -3.04
CA ASN A 28 -9.10 -3.20 -2.73
C ASN A 28 -8.60 -4.57 -2.25
N ALA A 29 -7.52 -5.11 -2.83
CA ALA A 29 -6.91 -6.35 -2.34
C ALA A 29 -6.27 -6.21 -0.95
N LYS A 30 -5.88 -4.99 -0.54
CA LYS A 30 -5.38 -4.68 0.80
C LYS A 30 -6.49 -4.35 1.80
N ASN A 31 -7.76 -4.40 1.38
CA ASN A 31 -8.94 -4.40 2.26
C ASN A 31 -9.16 -5.77 2.93
N ASP A 32 -8.08 -6.53 3.15
CA ASP A 32 -8.10 -7.74 3.94
C ASP A 32 -8.09 -7.31 5.42
N ALA A 33 -9.28 -7.26 6.00
CA ALA A 33 -9.46 -7.15 7.45
C ALA A 33 -8.58 -8.17 8.21
N SER A 34 -8.28 -9.30 7.56
CA SER A 34 -7.33 -10.34 8.00
C SER A 34 -5.90 -9.84 8.13
N LEU A 35 -5.32 -9.17 7.11
CA LEU A 35 -3.96 -8.59 7.19
C LEU A 35 -3.87 -7.47 8.24
N GLN A 36 -4.97 -6.72 8.43
CA GLN A 36 -5.05 -5.75 9.51
C GLN A 36 -5.15 -6.40 10.89
N ALA A 37 -5.90 -7.51 11.00
CA ALA A 37 -6.03 -8.25 12.25
C ALA A 37 -4.72 -8.93 12.63
N GLU A 38 -4.06 -9.61 11.68
CA GLU A 38 -2.74 -10.21 11.86
C GLU A 38 -1.70 -9.15 12.24
N GLY A 39 -1.65 -8.02 11.53
CA GLY A 39 -0.72 -6.94 11.86
C GLY A 39 -0.95 -6.34 13.25
N LYS A 40 -2.21 -6.23 13.71
CA LYS A 40 -2.53 -5.80 15.08
C LYS A 40 -2.08 -6.83 16.11
N MET A 41 -2.23 -8.11 15.81
CA MET A 41 -1.86 -9.20 16.72
C MET A 41 -0.33 -9.36 16.82
N ASP A 42 0.38 -9.25 15.70
CA ASP A 42 1.84 -9.22 15.68
C ASP A 42 2.41 -8.02 16.44
N LYS A 43 1.79 -6.84 16.28
CA LYS A 43 2.21 -5.66 17.04
C LYS A 43 2.04 -5.85 18.55
N LEU A 44 0.87 -6.34 18.97
CA LEU A 44 0.60 -6.61 20.39
C LEU A 44 1.61 -7.61 20.94
N LYS A 45 1.90 -8.68 20.19
CA LYS A 45 2.90 -9.68 20.56
C LYS A 45 4.30 -9.07 20.69
N GLY A 46 4.69 -8.19 19.78
CA GLY A 46 5.96 -7.47 19.83
C GLY A 46 6.08 -6.55 21.05
N GLU A 47 5.02 -5.82 21.41
CA GLU A 47 5.01 -4.93 22.59
C GLU A 47 5.13 -5.73 23.89
N VAL A 48 4.40 -6.85 24.00
CA VAL A 48 4.52 -7.76 25.15
C VAL A 48 5.93 -8.33 25.26
N GLN A 49 6.51 -8.77 24.14
CA GLN A 49 7.89 -9.28 24.11
C GLN A 49 8.92 -8.22 24.52
N GLN A 50 8.78 -6.99 24.05
CA GLN A 50 9.67 -5.89 24.45
C GLN A 50 9.53 -5.56 25.94
N GLY A 51 8.30 -5.55 26.47
CA GLY A 51 8.06 -5.31 27.89
C GLY A 51 8.74 -6.37 28.76
N ILE A 52 8.59 -7.64 28.41
CA ILE A 52 9.26 -8.76 29.11
C ILE A 52 10.78 -8.67 28.95
N GLY A 53 11.27 -8.30 27.76
CA GLY A 53 12.70 -8.12 27.49
C GLY A 53 13.32 -7.06 28.41
N LYS A 54 12.68 -5.88 28.52
CA LYS A 54 13.15 -4.78 29.38
C LYS A 54 13.09 -5.08 30.87
N LEU A 55 12.23 -6.00 31.30
CA LEU A 55 12.15 -6.46 32.70
C LEU A 55 13.19 -7.54 33.03
N LYS A 56 13.76 -8.17 32.00
CA LYS A 56 14.78 -9.22 32.12
C LYS A 56 16.21 -8.66 32.06
N GLU A 57 16.38 -7.43 31.56
CA GLU A 57 17.60 -6.60 31.71
C GLU A 57 17.64 -5.91 33.08
#